data_AF-A0A820DID3-F1
#
_entry.id   AF-A0A820DID3-F1
#
_cell.length_a   1.000
_cell.length_b   1.000
_cell.length_c   1.000
_cell.angle_alpha   90.00
_cell.angle_beta   90.00
_cell.angle_gamma   90.00
#
_symmetry.space_group_name_H-M   'P 1'
#
loop_
_entity.id
_entity.type
_entity.pdbx_description
1 polymer ?
#
loop_
_entity_poly.entity_id
_entity_poly.type
_entity_poly.pdbx_seq_one_letter_code
_entity_poly.pdbx_strand_id
1 'polypeptide(L)'
;WPDLPSRQFYANKASQTFYDYLRERNRSIDSNKIVPDLIKDMMRLLMNEFTSLYNYSRSVQSNISNAMFIACTHDGYVLRDGIPHMNDVWPGIHIRYIPHGHVSAFLFNQSGFHHSVAEILQ
;
A
#
# COMPACT_ATOMS: atom_id res chain seq x y z
N TRP A 1 27.90 7.19 -15.14
CA TRP A 1 26.99 6.89 -14.02
C TRP A 1 25.92 5.94 -14.53
N PRO A 2 25.91 4.65 -14.14
CA PRO A 2 25.23 3.61 -14.90
C PRO A 2 23.76 3.35 -14.49
N ASP A 3 22.83 3.63 -15.42
CA ASP A 3 21.67 2.85 -15.91
C ASP A 3 20.78 1.94 -15.02
N LEU A 4 20.75 2.08 -13.69
CA LEU A 4 20.06 1.10 -12.82
C LEU A 4 18.68 1.38 -12.18
N PRO A 5 17.91 2.46 -12.44
CA PRO A 5 16.51 2.50 -11.97
C PRO A 5 15.49 2.02 -13.02
N SER A 6 15.74 2.24 -14.31
CA SER A 6 14.70 2.08 -15.34
C SER A 6 14.30 0.61 -15.55
N ARG A 7 15.26 -0.31 -15.61
CA ARG A 7 14.99 -1.74 -15.85
C ARG A 7 14.19 -2.41 -14.73
N GLN A 8 14.41 -2.05 -13.46
CA GLN A 8 13.63 -2.60 -12.35
C GLN A 8 12.21 -2.05 -12.35
N PHE A 9 12.02 -0.77 -12.69
CA PHE A 9 10.69 -0.19 -12.86
C PHE A 9 9.88 -0.92 -13.94
N TYR A 10 10.45 -1.15 -15.14
CA TYR A 10 9.74 -1.86 -16.23
C TYR A 10 9.61 -3.38 -16.03
N ALA A 11 10.39 -3.99 -15.14
CA ALA A 11 10.28 -5.41 -14.79
C ALA A 11 9.23 -5.69 -13.71
N ASN A 12 8.73 -4.66 -13.02
CA ASN A 12 7.64 -4.81 -12.06
C ASN A 12 6.35 -5.18 -12.80
N LYS A 13 5.74 -6.31 -12.44
CA LYS A 13 4.49 -6.79 -13.04
C LYS A 13 3.34 -5.79 -12.82
N ALA A 14 3.40 -5.02 -11.74
CA ALA A 14 2.41 -4.00 -11.39
C ALA A 14 2.53 -2.76 -12.30
N SER A 15 3.75 -2.27 -12.56
CA SER A 15 4.00 -1.17 -13.51
C SER A 15 3.60 -1.51 -14.94
N GLN A 16 3.84 -2.76 -15.37
CA GLN A 16 3.38 -3.26 -16.67
C GLN A 16 1.84 -3.20 -16.77
N THR A 17 1.14 -3.54 -15.68
CA THR A 17 -0.32 -3.48 -15.61
C THR A 17 -0.85 -2.06 -15.81
N PHE A 18 -0.19 -1.05 -15.25
CA PHE A 18 -0.56 0.36 -15.45
C PHE A 18 -0.40 0.81 -16.91
N TYR A 19 0.74 0.51 -17.54
CA TYR A 19 0.97 0.87 -18.94
C TYR A 19 0.09 0.08 -19.91
N ASP A 20 -0.21 -1.19 -19.60
CA ASP A 20 -1.12 -2.00 -20.39
C ASP A 20 -2.56 -1.48 -20.30
N TYR A 21 -3.03 -1.03 -19.13
CA TYR A 21 -4.30 -0.32 -18.99
C TYR A 21 -4.35 0.93 -19.87
N LEU A 22 -3.30 1.77 -19.83
CA LEU A 22 -3.23 2.96 -20.69
C LEU A 22 -3.23 2.61 -22.19
N ARG A 23 -2.55 1.52 -22.58
CA ARG A 23 -2.46 1.03 -23.96
C ARG A 23 -3.77 0.43 -24.47
N GLU A 24 -4.46 -0.38 -23.67
CA GLU A 24 -5.80 -0.88 -23.98
C GLU A 24 -6.80 0.25 -24.12
N ARG A 25 -6.65 1.28 -23.30
CA ARG A 25 -7.50 2.46 -23.36
C ARG A 25 -7.30 3.30 -24.61
N ASN A 26 -6.06 3.52 -25.06
CA ASN A 26 -5.81 4.19 -26.34
C ASN A 26 -6.52 3.47 -27.50
N ARG A 27 -6.60 2.13 -27.45
CA ARG A 27 -7.39 1.33 -28.41
C ARG A 27 -8.89 1.42 -28.18
N SER A 28 -9.36 1.59 -26.94
CA SER A 28 -10.78 1.72 -26.65
C SER A 28 -11.34 3.11 -26.95
N ILE A 29 -10.54 4.18 -26.96
CA ILE A 29 -10.97 5.54 -27.37
C ILE A 29 -11.40 5.57 -28.85
N ASP A 30 -10.81 4.72 -29.69
CA ASP A 30 -11.28 4.50 -31.08
C ASP A 30 -12.67 3.86 -31.15
N SER A 31 -13.16 3.28 -30.04
CA SER A 31 -14.53 2.78 -29.91
C SER A 31 -15.33 3.71 -29.00
N ASN A 32 -16.47 4.24 -29.46
CA ASN A 32 -17.29 5.25 -28.75
C ASN A 32 -17.97 4.73 -27.45
N LYS A 33 -17.25 4.09 -26.52
CA LYS A 33 -17.75 3.60 -25.23
C LYS A 33 -17.40 4.59 -24.11
N ILE A 34 -18.43 5.16 -23.50
CA ILE A 34 -18.30 6.02 -22.31
C ILE A 34 -18.01 5.11 -21.11
N VAL A 35 -16.78 5.16 -20.60
CA VAL A 35 -16.35 4.42 -19.39
C VAL A 35 -16.69 5.28 -18.16
N PRO A 36 -17.38 4.77 -17.14
CA PRO A 36 -18.19 5.61 -16.25
C PRO A 36 -17.44 6.49 -15.25
N ASP A 37 -16.17 6.23 -14.93
CA ASP A 37 -15.39 7.19 -14.12
C ASP A 37 -13.87 6.98 -14.27
N LEU A 38 -13.35 7.52 -15.36
CA LEU A 38 -11.96 7.36 -15.75
C LEU A 38 -10.96 7.83 -14.69
N ILE A 39 -11.24 8.97 -14.07
CA ILE A 39 -10.36 9.57 -13.07
C ILE A 39 -10.24 8.62 -11.89
N LYS A 40 -11.35 8.01 -11.49
CA LYS A 40 -11.41 7.03 -10.40
C LYS A 40 -10.59 5.78 -10.69
N ASP A 41 -10.65 5.25 -11.90
CA ASP A 41 -9.85 4.07 -12.28
C ASP A 41 -8.35 4.38 -12.34
N MET A 42 -7.99 5.52 -12.90
CA MET A 42 -6.61 5.99 -12.89
C MET A 42 -6.09 6.16 -11.46
N MET A 43 -6.87 6.80 -10.58
CA MET A 43 -6.50 6.97 -9.18
C MET A 43 -6.40 5.62 -8.45
N ARG A 44 -7.31 4.68 -8.72
CA ARG A 44 -7.22 3.32 -8.17
C ARG A 44 -5.93 2.63 -8.58
N LEU A 45 -5.53 2.73 -9.85
CA LEU A 45 -4.29 2.13 -10.35
C LEU A 45 -3.05 2.80 -9.73
N LEU A 46 -3.02 4.13 -9.67
CA LEU A 46 -1.93 4.88 -9.05
C LEU A 46 -1.77 4.51 -7.57
N MET A 47 -2.88 4.50 -6.81
CA MET A 47 -2.85 4.09 -5.41
C MET A 47 -2.44 2.63 -5.28
N ASN A 48 -2.96 1.73 -6.10
CA ASN A 48 -2.56 0.32 -6.05
C ASN A 48 -1.06 0.14 -6.32
N GLU A 49 -0.48 0.87 -7.28
CA GLU A 49 0.95 0.79 -7.59
C GLU A 49 1.81 1.31 -6.43
N PHE A 50 1.47 2.50 -5.91
CA PHE A 50 2.36 3.25 -5.01
C PHE A 50 2.03 3.13 -3.52
N THR A 51 0.85 2.63 -3.13
CA THR A 51 0.46 2.52 -1.71
C THR A 51 0.25 1.07 -1.26
N SER A 52 0.15 0.11 -2.19
CA SER A 52 0.02 -1.30 -1.83
C SER A 52 1.37 -1.87 -1.37
N LEU A 53 1.45 -2.23 -0.09
CA LEU A 53 2.65 -2.88 0.49
C LEU A 53 2.98 -4.23 -0.16
N TYR A 54 2.02 -4.87 -0.82
CA TYR A 54 2.23 -6.12 -1.56
C TYR A 54 3.23 -5.98 -2.72
N ASN A 55 3.33 -4.79 -3.33
CA ASN A 55 4.22 -4.55 -4.48
C ASN A 55 5.68 -4.31 -4.07
N TYR A 56 5.95 -4.12 -2.78
CA TYR A 56 7.28 -3.81 -2.28
C TYR A 56 7.97 -5.07 -1.75
N SER A 57 9.28 -5.14 -1.96
CA SER A 57 10.07 -6.22 -1.39
C SER A 57 10.04 -6.15 0.14
N ARG A 58 9.95 -7.32 0.77
CA ARG A 58 10.14 -7.44 2.22
C ARG A 58 11.56 -7.03 2.57
N SER A 59 11.77 -6.43 3.75
CA SER A 59 13.12 -6.06 4.16
C SER A 59 14.01 -7.33 4.25
N VAL A 60 15.21 -7.25 3.67
CA VAL A 60 16.07 -8.40 3.34
C VAL A 60 16.88 -8.91 4.55
N GLN A 61 16.86 -8.21 5.68
CA GLN A 61 17.63 -8.57 6.87
C GLN A 61 16.73 -9.03 8.03
N SER A 62 16.59 -10.36 8.10
CA SER A 62 16.65 -11.21 9.30
C SER A 62 15.91 -10.73 10.58
N ASN A 63 14.94 -11.53 11.02
CA ASN A 63 14.24 -11.48 12.33
C ASN A 63 13.34 -10.25 12.53
N ILE A 64 12.16 -10.29 11.90
CA ILE A 64 11.08 -9.29 11.92
C ILE A 64 10.35 -9.21 13.30
N SER A 65 10.90 -9.79 14.38
CA SER A 65 10.25 -9.77 15.70
C SER A 65 10.00 -8.36 16.24
N ASN A 66 10.72 -7.36 15.74
CA ASN A 66 10.66 -5.99 16.24
C ASN A 66 9.92 -5.04 15.29
N ALA A 67 9.20 -5.55 14.28
CA ALA A 67 8.33 -4.70 13.46
C ALA A 67 6.92 -4.63 14.08
N MET A 68 6.34 -3.44 14.15
CA MET A 68 4.95 -3.25 14.60
C MET A 68 4.18 -2.35 13.64
N PHE A 69 2.99 -2.79 13.27
CA PHE A 69 1.99 -1.96 12.63
C PHE A 69 0.97 -1.46 13.63
N ILE A 70 0.74 -0.14 13.61
CA ILE A 70 -0.35 0.49 14.34
C ILE A 70 -1.39 0.90 13.32
N ALA A 71 -2.54 0.22 13.35
CA ALA A 71 -3.63 0.45 12.41
C ALA A 71 -4.88 0.93 13.14
N CYS A 72 -5.60 1.85 12.53
CA CYS A 72 -6.85 2.36 13.08
C CYS A 72 -8.00 1.50 12.55
N THR A 73 -9.05 1.21 13.33
CA THR A 73 -10.19 0.39 12.87
C THR A 73 -11.21 1.20 12.07
N HIS A 74 -11.30 2.50 12.32
CA HIS A 74 -12.19 3.44 11.61
C HIS A 74 -11.40 4.34 10.66
N ASP A 75 -10.28 3.82 10.13
CA ASP A 75 -9.50 4.53 9.11
C ASP A 75 -10.23 4.51 7.76
N GLY A 76 -10.56 5.69 7.23
CA GLY A 76 -11.16 5.83 5.91
C GLY A 76 -10.16 5.77 4.75
N TYR A 77 -8.85 5.85 5.04
CA TYR A 77 -7.79 5.77 4.02
C TYR A 77 -7.33 4.34 3.76
N VAL A 78 -7.56 3.43 4.69
CA VAL A 78 -7.12 2.03 4.60
C VAL A 78 -8.31 1.16 4.19
N LEU A 79 -8.22 0.58 2.99
CA LEU A 79 -9.16 -0.44 2.53
C LEU A 79 -9.06 -1.67 3.45
N ARG A 80 -10.18 -2.32 3.78
CA ARG A 80 -10.20 -3.57 4.57
C ARG A 80 -10.64 -4.78 3.76
N ASP A 81 -11.57 -4.55 2.84
CA ASP A 81 -12.13 -5.61 2.01
C ASP A 81 -11.30 -5.79 0.74
N GLY A 82 -11.07 -7.05 0.36
CA GLY A 82 -10.40 -7.40 -0.89
C GLY A 82 -8.89 -7.12 -0.93
N ILE A 83 -8.26 -6.85 0.22
CA ILE A 83 -6.81 -6.74 0.35
C ILE A 83 -6.24 -7.87 1.22
N PRO A 84 -4.99 -8.32 0.99
CA PRO A 84 -4.33 -9.30 1.84
C PRO A 84 -4.20 -8.80 3.28
N HIS A 85 -4.26 -9.71 4.25
CA HIS A 85 -4.00 -9.32 5.63
C HIS A 85 -2.53 -8.91 5.78
N MET A 86 -2.26 -7.95 6.66
CA MET A 86 -0.90 -7.42 6.84
C MET A 86 0.11 -8.51 7.23
N ASN A 87 -0.34 -9.52 7.99
CA ASN A 87 0.47 -10.69 8.35
C ASN A 87 0.76 -11.62 7.15
N ASP A 88 -0.07 -11.60 6.10
CA ASP A 88 0.20 -12.34 4.86
C ASP A 88 1.26 -11.62 4.03
N VAL A 89 1.22 -10.29 4.03
CA VAL A 89 2.21 -9.44 3.36
C VAL A 89 3.56 -9.55 4.07
N TRP A 90 3.59 -9.32 5.38
CA TRP A 90 4.77 -9.42 6.25
C TRP A 90 4.52 -10.40 7.41
N PRO A 91 4.87 -11.69 7.24
CA PRO A 91 4.70 -12.70 8.28
C PRO A 91 5.55 -12.43 9.52
N GLY A 92 4.93 -12.61 10.70
CA GLY A 92 5.62 -12.48 11.99
C GLY A 92 5.67 -11.05 12.54
N ILE A 93 4.89 -10.14 11.95
CA ILE A 93 4.78 -8.76 12.41
C ILE A 93 3.73 -8.60 13.50
N HIS A 94 3.99 -7.72 14.47
CA HIS A 94 3.00 -7.34 15.48
C HIS A 94 2.03 -6.30 14.91
N ILE A 95 0.72 -6.51 15.10
CA ILE A 95 -0.30 -5.57 14.63
C ILE A 95 -1.16 -5.14 15.82
N ARG A 96 -1.23 -3.83 16.04
CA ARG A 96 -2.03 -3.20 17.10
C ARG A 96 -3.14 -2.37 16.47
N TYR A 97 -4.38 -2.68 16.83
CA TYR A 97 -5.55 -1.95 16.35
C TYR A 97 -6.01 -0.89 17.36
N ILE A 98 -6.27 0.32 16.87
CA ILE A 98 -6.81 1.43 17.66
C ILE A 98 -8.25 1.72 17.20
N PRO A 99 -9.25 1.79 18.11
CA PRO A 99 -10.66 2.00 17.75
C PRO A 99 -11.01 3.44 17.33
N HIS A 100 -10.13 4.12 16.60
CA HIS A 100 -10.27 5.51 16.18
C HIS A 100 -10.10 5.64 14.65
N GLY A 101 -10.26 6.84 14.12
CA GLY A 101 -9.91 7.17 12.73
C GLY A 101 -8.46 7.64 12.62
N HIS A 102 -7.97 7.86 11.40
CA HIS A 102 -6.55 8.16 11.15
C HIS A 102 -6.00 9.32 12.00
N VAL A 103 -6.64 10.49 11.87
CA VAL A 103 -6.21 11.73 12.56
C VAL A 103 -6.51 11.66 14.06
N SER A 104 -7.68 11.12 14.44
CA SER A 104 -8.07 11.05 15.86
C SER A 104 -7.21 10.06 16.64
N ALA A 105 -6.81 8.93 16.04
CA ALA A 105 -5.89 8.01 16.66
C ALA A 105 -4.54 8.69 16.94
N PHE A 106 -4.01 9.44 15.98
CA PHE A 106 -2.76 10.17 16.18
C PHE A 106 -2.89 11.20 17.30
N LEU A 107 -3.91 12.05 17.29
CA LEU A 107 -4.05 13.12 18.28
C LEU A 107 -4.32 12.60 19.70
N PHE A 108 -5.16 11.56 19.85
CA PHE A 108 -5.63 11.12 21.16
C PHE A 108 -4.88 9.92 21.75
N ASN A 109 -4.07 9.19 20.96
CA ASN A 109 -3.38 7.97 21.41
C ASN A 109 -1.84 8.11 21.45
N GLN A 110 -1.33 9.31 21.70
CA GLN A 110 0.12 9.60 21.75
C GLN A 110 0.86 8.67 22.71
N SER A 111 0.32 8.41 23.91
CA SER A 111 0.92 7.46 24.87
C SER A 111 1.03 6.04 24.31
N GLY A 112 0.04 5.59 23.55
CA GLY A 112 0.05 4.29 22.88
C GLY A 112 1.14 4.18 21.82
N PHE A 113 1.38 5.25 21.05
CA PHE A 113 2.50 5.31 20.10
C PHE A 113 3.84 5.26 20.80
N HIS A 114 4.04 6.07 21.86
CA HIS A 114 5.29 6.06 22.63
C HIS A 114 5.58 4.70 23.26
N HIS A 115 4.55 4.05 23.82
CA HIS A 115 4.69 2.71 24.39
C HIS A 115 5.07 1.67 23.33
N SER A 116 4.43 1.73 22.16
CA SER A 116 4.70 0.81 21.05
C SER A 116 6.14 0.97 20.52
N VAL A 117 6.64 2.21 20.45
CA VAL A 117 8.04 2.47 20.08
C VAL A 117 9.00 1.92 21.12
N ALA A 118 8.70 2.11 22.41
CA ALA A 118 9.52 1.55 23.49
C ALA A 118 9.56 0.02 23.48
N GLU A 119 8.42 -0.64 23.17
CA GLU A 119 8.29 -2.09 23.05
C GLU A 119 9.16 -2.67 21.93
N ILE A 120 9.21 -1.97 20.78
CA ILE A 120 10.01 -2.38 19.61
C ILE A 120 11.53 -2.26 19.84
N LEU A 121 11.93 -1.29 20.66
CA LEU A 121 13.35 -0.96 20.91
C LEU A 121 13.99 -1.80 22.03
N GLN A 122 13.18 -2.55 22.79
CA GLN A 122 13.64 -3.48 23.83
C GLN A 122 14.06 -4.82 23.24
#